data_AF-A0AAE0AVJ0-F1
#
_entry.id   AF-A0AAE0AVJ0-F1
#
_cell.length_a   1.000
_cell.length_b   1.000
_cell.length_c   1.000
_cell.angle_alpha   90.00
_cell.angle_beta   90.00
_cell.angle_gamma   90.00
#
_symmetry.space_group_name_H-M   'P 1'
#
loop_
_entity.id
_entity.type
_entity.pdbx_description
1 polymer ?
#
loop_
_entity_poly.entity_id
_entity_poly.type
_entity_poly.pdbx_seq_one_letter_code
_entity_poly.pdbx_strand_id
1 'polypeptide(L)'
;MGDSHQENDKRKGKVIEKYKVWTLEESNELLKLMVDDVTHGWHDSNGLLGNITIERKILIALNEKLGCQMTYPQYLSRIHCN
;
A
#
# COMPACT_ATOMS: atom_id res chain seq x y z
N MET A 1 49.39 17.90 9.97
CA MET A 1 48.16 18.69 9.75
C MET A 1 47.11 18.14 10.68
N GLY A 2 46.71 18.92 11.69
CA GLY A 2 45.49 18.68 12.48
C GLY A 2 44.24 18.86 11.59
N ASP A 3 43.03 18.53 11.99
CA ASP A 3 42.49 18.54 13.35
C ASP A 3 41.25 17.63 13.43
N SER A 4 40.89 17.32 14.66
CA SER A 4 39.69 16.58 15.07
C SER A 4 38.45 17.48 14.99
N HIS A 5 37.26 16.93 14.73
CA HIS A 5 36.12 17.02 15.66
C HIS A 5 34.81 16.45 15.07
N GLN A 6 34.15 15.66 15.91
CA GLN A 6 32.72 15.39 15.94
C GLN A 6 31.92 16.71 15.96
N GLU A 7 30.70 16.72 15.41
CA GLU A 7 29.48 16.84 16.23
C GLU A 7 28.21 17.05 15.38
N ASN A 8 27.22 16.19 15.65
CA ASN A 8 25.76 16.33 15.59
C ASN A 8 25.10 17.28 14.57
N ASP A 9 24.18 16.72 13.79
CA ASP A 9 22.86 17.35 13.70
C ASP A 9 21.73 16.33 13.86
N LYS A 10 21.00 16.52 14.95
CA LYS A 10 19.81 15.79 15.39
C LYS A 10 18.65 16.16 14.47
N ARG A 11 18.57 15.57 13.29
CA ARG A 11 17.26 15.48 12.60
C ARG A 11 16.66 14.14 12.94
N LYS A 12 15.75 14.21 13.91
CA LYS A 12 14.74 13.22 14.27
C LYS A 12 14.08 12.73 12.98
N GLY A 13 14.70 11.75 12.34
CA GLY A 13 14.21 11.14 11.13
C GLY A 13 12.94 10.45 11.53
N LYS A 14 11.80 11.09 11.27
CA LYS A 14 10.53 10.41 11.08
C LYS A 14 10.89 9.21 10.22
N VAL A 15 10.81 8.00 10.77
CA VAL A 15 10.95 6.78 9.99
C VAL A 15 9.91 6.98 8.90
N ILE A 16 10.35 7.40 7.73
CA ILE A 16 9.55 7.25 6.52
C ILE A 16 9.54 5.74 6.44
N GLU A 17 8.50 5.11 7.01
CA GLU A 17 8.17 3.73 6.69
C GLU A 17 8.32 3.68 5.18
N LYS A 18 9.35 2.98 4.72
CA LYS A 18 9.75 3.00 3.31
C LYS A 18 8.49 2.62 2.55
N TYR A 19 7.86 3.61 1.92
CA TYR A 19 6.60 3.39 1.22
C TYR A 19 6.81 2.19 0.32
N LYS A 20 5.93 1.19 0.42
CA LYS A 20 6.05 0.00 -0.40
C LYS A 20 6.05 0.46 -1.86
N VAL A 21 7.14 0.22 -2.57
CA VAL A 21 7.20 0.47 -4.00
C VAL A 21 6.41 -0.66 -4.65
N TRP A 22 5.29 -0.30 -5.28
CA TRP A 22 4.43 -1.25 -5.99
C TRP A 22 5.07 -1.58 -7.33
N THR A 23 5.24 -2.86 -7.62
CA THR A 23 5.67 -3.28 -8.96
C THR A 23 4.55 -3.07 -9.97
N LEU A 24 4.89 -3.07 -11.26
CA LEU A 24 3.89 -2.99 -12.33
C LEU A 24 2.93 -4.18 -12.28
N GLU A 25 3.45 -5.37 -11.97
CA GLU A 25 2.66 -6.59 -11.82
C GLU A 25 1.68 -6.49 -10.64
N GLU A 26 2.16 -6.08 -9.47
CA GLU A 26 1.32 -5.85 -8.28
C GLU A 26 0.23 -4.81 -8.54
N SER A 27 0.57 -3.73 -9.24
CA SER A 27 -0.37 -2.65 -9.58
C SER A 27 -1.44 -3.12 -10.56
N ASN A 28 -1.04 -3.86 -11.60
CA ASN A 28 -1.97 -4.38 -12.59
C ASN A 28 -2.92 -5.41 -11.99
N GLU A 29 -2.42 -6.24 -11.08
CA GLU A 29 -3.25 -7.23 -10.42
C GLU A 29 -4.24 -6.59 -9.45
N LEU A 30 -3.79 -5.59 -8.68
CA LEU A 30 -4.70 -4.81 -7.84
C LEU A 30 -5.82 -4.15 -8.67
N LEU A 31 -5.48 -3.57 -9.82
CA LEU A 31 -6.48 -2.95 -10.71
C LEU A 31 -7.53 -3.96 -11.19
N LYS A 32 -7.10 -5.15 -11.62
CA LYS A 32 -8.02 -6.21 -12.07
C LYS A 32 -8.99 -6.61 -10.96
N LEU A 33 -8.47 -6.87 -9.76
CA LEU A 33 -9.29 -7.23 -8.61
C LEU A 33 -10.30 -6.13 -8.25
N MET A 34 -9.90 -4.86 -8.31
CA MET A 34 -10.81 -3.74 -8.06
C MET A 34 -11.91 -3.64 -9.13
N VAL A 35 -11.59 -3.87 -10.40
CA VAL A 35 -12.59 -3.87 -11.49
C VAL A 35 -13.57 -5.02 -11.30
N ASP A 36 -13.08 -6.23 -11.03
CA ASP A 36 -13.90 -7.43 -10.83
C ASP A 36 -14.86 -7.21 -9.64
N ASP A 37 -14.39 -6.70 -8.51
CA ASP A 37 -15.21 -6.40 -7.33
C ASP A 37 -16.33 -5.38 -7.63
N VAL A 38 -16.05 -4.38 -8.47
CA VAL A 38 -17.05 -3.40 -8.92
C VAL A 38 -18.08 -4.07 -9.83
N THR A 39 -17.65 -4.93 -10.76
CA THR A 39 -18.57 -5.68 -11.63
C THR A 39 -19.49 -6.63 -10.85
N HIS A 40 -19.01 -7.15 -9.71
CA HIS A 40 -19.79 -7.99 -8.80
C HIS A 40 -20.72 -7.21 -7.87
N GLY A 41 -20.68 -5.87 -7.90
CA GLY A 41 -21.57 -5.03 -7.08
C GLY A 41 -21.21 -5.03 -5.59
N TRP A 42 -19.92 -5.19 -5.24
CA TRP A 42 -19.47 -5.24 -3.84
C TRP A 42 -19.11 -3.88 -3.24
N HIS A 43 -19.38 -2.81 -3.97
CA HIS A 43 -19.28 -1.45 -3.49
C HIS A 43 -20.52 -1.09 -2.66
N ASP A 44 -20.36 -0.15 -1.74
CA ASP A 44 -21.48 0.43 -0.99
C ASP A 44 -22.34 1.34 -1.88
N SER A 45 -23.44 1.88 -1.32
CA SER A 45 -24.34 2.79 -2.03
C SER A 45 -23.66 4.07 -2.54
N ASN A 46 -22.46 4.39 -2.05
CA ASN A 46 -21.65 5.52 -2.48
C ASN A 46 -20.61 5.14 -3.54
N GLY A 47 -20.60 3.88 -4.00
CA GLY A 47 -19.61 3.38 -4.94
C GLY A 47 -18.25 3.10 -4.32
N LEU A 48 -18.14 3.10 -2.99
CA LEU A 48 -16.89 2.87 -2.27
C LEU A 48 -16.76 1.42 -1.82
N LEU A 49 -15.56 0.88 -1.96
CA LEU A 49 -15.22 -0.41 -1.37
C LEU A 49 -14.99 -0.21 0.13
N GLY A 50 -15.79 -0.87 0.95
CA GLY A 50 -15.61 -0.85 2.40
C GLY A 50 -14.28 -1.49 2.80
N ASN A 51 -13.69 -1.02 3.91
CA ASN A 51 -12.43 -1.54 4.44
C ASN A 51 -12.45 -3.08 4.58
N ILE A 52 -13.54 -3.63 5.13
CA ILE A 52 -13.71 -5.09 5.29
C ILE A 52 -13.66 -5.82 3.95
N THR A 53 -14.29 -5.27 2.90
CA THR A 53 -14.27 -5.84 1.55
C THR A 53 -12.85 -5.85 1.00
N ILE A 54 -12.13 -4.74 1.15
CA ILE A 54 -10.73 -4.61 0.72
C ILE A 54 -9.86 -5.64 1.43
N GLU A 55 -9.93 -5.74 2.75
CA GLU A 55 -9.11 -6.66 3.52
C GLU A 55 -9.43 -8.13 3.24
N ARG A 56 -10.71 -8.48 3.14
CA ARG A 56 -11.14 -9.89 3.05
C ARG A 56 -11.22 -10.42 1.62
N LYS A 57 -11.14 -9.56 0.60
CA LYS A 57 -11.28 -9.99 -0.80
C LYS A 57 -10.08 -9.56 -1.61
N ILE A 58 -9.88 -8.26 -1.76
CA ILE A 58 -8.81 -7.71 -2.59
C ILE A 58 -7.45 -8.12 -2.03
N LEU A 59 -7.18 -7.89 -0.75
CA LEU A 59 -5.88 -8.21 -0.16
C LEU A 59 -5.64 -9.72 -0.08
N ILE A 60 -6.65 -10.53 0.22
CA ILE A 60 -6.50 -12.00 0.23
C ILE A 60 -6.15 -12.51 -1.17
N ALA A 61 -6.93 -12.16 -2.19
CA ALA A 61 -6.71 -12.61 -3.56
C ALA A 61 -5.36 -12.12 -4.11
N LEU A 62 -4.99 -10.87 -3.81
CA LEU A 62 -3.71 -10.29 -4.22
C LEU A 62 -2.52 -11.01 -3.56
N ASN A 63 -2.64 -11.33 -2.27
CA ASN A 63 -1.61 -12.02 -1.51
C ASN A 63 -1.44 -13.47 -1.96
N GLU A 64 -2.55 -14.18 -2.20
CA GLU A 64 -2.54 -15.54 -2.72
C GLU A 64 -1.90 -15.61 -4.11
N LYS A 65 -2.23 -14.65 -4.99
CA LYS A 65 -1.74 -14.66 -6.37
C LYS A 65 -0.27 -14.28 -6.51
N LEU A 66 0.19 -13.30 -5.72
CA LEU A 66 1.56 -12.78 -5.80
C LEU A 66 2.49 -13.38 -4.75
N GLY A 67 1.98 -14.24 -3.86
CA GLY A 67 2.75 -14.78 -2.73
C GLY A 67 3.23 -13.69 -1.76
N CYS A 68 2.52 -12.56 -1.70
CA CYS A 68 2.90 -11.38 -0.91
C CYS A 68 2.08 -11.26 0.38
N GLN A 69 2.53 -10.41 1.30
CA GLN A 69 1.77 -10.03 2.50
C GLN A 69 1.44 -8.54 2.46
N MET A 70 0.53 -8.17 1.57
CA MET A 70 -0.03 -6.83 1.46
C MET A 70 -0.98 -6.57 2.63
N THR A 71 -0.82 -5.41 3.26
CA THR A 71 -1.65 -4.94 4.37
C THR A 71 -2.51 -3.75 3.95
N TYR A 72 -3.59 -3.51 4.68
CA TYR A 72 -4.49 -2.38 4.41
C TYR A 72 -3.78 -1.01 4.40
N PRO A 73 -2.83 -0.70 5.31
CA PRO A 73 -2.04 0.54 5.22
C PRO A 73 -1.21 0.67 3.93
N GLN A 74 -0.69 -0.44 3.40
CA GLN A 74 0.08 -0.44 2.14
C GLN A 74 -0.84 -0.20 0.93
N TYR A 75 -2.06 -0.77 0.96
CA TYR A 75 -3.10 -0.46 -0.01
C TYR A 75 -3.51 1.02 0.06
N LEU A 76 -3.78 1.56 1.26
CA LEU A 76 -4.13 2.96 1.43
C LEU A 76 -3.02 3.89 0.94
N SER A 77 -1.76 3.54 1.19
CA SER A 77 -0.61 4.31 0.69
C SER A 77 -0.58 4.39 -0.84
N ARG A 78 -1.16 3.41 -1.55
CA ARG A 78 -1.26 3.40 -3.01
C ARG A 78 -2.40 4.27 -3.54
N ILE A 79 -3.56 4.21 -2.89
CA ILE A 79 -4.76 4.95 -3.30
C ILE A 79 -4.67 6.43 -2.92
N HIS A 80 -4.06 6.74 -1.77
CA HIS A 80 -3.93 8.10 -1.22
C HIS A 80 -2.57 8.74 -1.51
N CYS A 81 -1.92 8.46 -2.65
CA CYS A 81 -0.74 9.24 -3.05
C CYS A 81 -1.11 10.73 -3.15
N ASN A 82 -0.62 11.54 -2.20
CA ASN A 82 -0.56 13.01 -2.27
C ASN A 82 0.53 13.48 -3.25
#